data_AF-A0A210PPP5-F1
#
_entry.id   AF-A0A210PPP5-F1
#
_cell.length_a   1.000
_cell.length_b   1.000
_cell.length_c   1.000
_cell.angle_alpha   90.00
_cell.angle_beta   90.00
_cell.angle_gamma   90.00
#
_symmetry.space_group_name_H-M   'P 1'
#
loop_
_entity.id
_entity.type
_entity.pdbx_description
1 polymer ?
#
loop_
_entity_poly.entity_id
_entity_poly.type
_entity_poly.pdbx_seq_one_letter_code
_entity_poly.pdbx_strand_id
1 'polypeptide(L)'
;MQVGEVRVAEDADFKRLNTLCDEKDGWKQEYNKNNTCVWTKNNDVSDCKIIKVRTLFTDVKAEVLYDVLHDPHYRKTWDMSMLEGYEICALNPNNDIGYYAMKCPSPLKNRDFVTQRSWLDLGSEFYILNHSVNHASVPARKGFIRGVSHVTGFLIRKQDTFTCQLNYVSHSDPKGKLPVWAVNKATQILAPKVINRIYKACKNYEAWKSMNNPRMKPWLYPEQMSLPRLDMTQIKPASEFTSTESIDESSIQEDEINEDDMSQRLLPIPTDTSQRFLLTPACMSERLLRTPMCMSQIRLPISTCTSQRFLPTPTCTSQRLFQLQLVRVKDFSQL
;
A
#
# COMPACT_ATOMS: atom_id res chain seq x y z
N MET A 1 -19.86 1.11 -11.93
CA MET A 1 -19.66 -0.31 -11.63
C MET A 1 -20.57 -0.69 -10.47
N GLN A 2 -21.14 -1.88 -10.56
CA GLN A 2 -22.00 -2.47 -9.54
C GLN A 2 -21.31 -3.64 -8.85
N VAL A 3 -21.78 -3.99 -7.66
CA VAL A 3 -21.29 -5.15 -6.91
C VAL A 3 -21.48 -6.43 -7.74
N GLY A 4 -20.40 -7.21 -7.91
CA GLY A 4 -20.37 -8.44 -8.71
C GLY A 4 -20.13 -8.24 -10.22
N GLU A 5 -20.20 -7.01 -10.73
CA GLU A 5 -19.89 -6.70 -12.12
C GLU A 5 -18.38 -6.69 -12.35
N VAL A 6 -17.89 -7.36 -13.39
CA VAL A 6 -16.46 -7.32 -13.77
C VAL A 6 -16.35 -6.73 -15.17
N ARG A 7 -15.82 -5.51 -15.25
CA ARG A 7 -15.56 -4.79 -16.51
C ARG A 7 -14.52 -3.71 -16.31
N VAL A 8 -13.90 -3.25 -17.38
CA VAL A 8 -13.01 -2.07 -17.32
C VAL A 8 -13.81 -0.85 -16.85
N ALA A 9 -13.25 -0.08 -15.91
CA ALA A 9 -13.84 1.17 -15.46
C ALA A 9 -13.86 2.21 -16.59
N GLU A 10 -14.97 2.93 -16.70
CA GLU A 10 -15.19 3.99 -17.69
C GLU A 10 -15.14 5.36 -17.03
N ASP A 11 -15.06 6.43 -17.83
CA ASP A 11 -15.07 7.82 -17.36
C ASP A 11 -16.23 8.12 -16.40
N ALA A 12 -17.40 7.52 -16.64
CA ALA A 12 -18.57 7.69 -15.78
C ALA A 12 -18.33 7.17 -14.35
N ASP A 13 -17.52 6.12 -14.18
CA ASP A 13 -17.19 5.56 -12.87
C ASP A 13 -16.28 6.49 -12.07
N PHE A 14 -15.27 7.06 -12.71
CA PHE A 14 -14.37 8.04 -12.10
C PHE A 14 -15.10 9.36 -11.80
N LYS A 15 -15.97 9.83 -12.71
CA LYS A 15 -16.84 10.99 -12.47
C LYS A 15 -17.75 10.77 -11.27
N ARG A 16 -18.34 9.57 -11.12
CA ARG A 16 -19.17 9.24 -9.95
C ARG A 16 -18.37 9.33 -8.65
N LEU A 17 -17.12 8.84 -8.60
CA LEU A 17 -16.27 9.00 -7.41
C LEU A 17 -15.99 10.47 -7.11
N ASN A 18 -15.67 11.27 -8.13
CA ASN A 18 -15.47 12.71 -7.99
C ASN A 18 -16.72 13.39 -7.39
N THR A 19 -17.91 13.11 -7.94
CA THR A 19 -19.18 13.62 -7.40
C THR A 19 -19.38 13.22 -5.94
N LEU A 20 -19.13 11.96 -5.56
CA LEU A 20 -19.26 11.52 -4.17
C LEU A 20 -18.31 12.27 -3.22
N CYS A 21 -17.11 12.60 -3.69
CA CYS A 21 -16.15 13.40 -2.91
C CYS A 21 -16.64 14.84 -2.71
N ASP A 22 -17.17 15.49 -3.75
CA ASP A 22 -17.50 16.92 -3.72
C ASP A 22 -18.93 17.24 -3.27
N GLU A 23 -19.85 16.29 -3.37
CA GLU A 23 -21.26 16.46 -2.98
C GLU A 23 -21.38 16.89 -1.51
N LYS A 24 -22.14 17.94 -1.23
CA LYS A 24 -22.36 18.45 0.13
C LYS A 24 -23.68 17.98 0.72
N ASP A 25 -24.65 17.68 -0.14
CA ASP A 25 -26.02 17.43 0.27
C ASP A 25 -26.18 16.06 0.93
N GLY A 26 -26.88 16.05 2.07
CA GLY A 26 -27.12 14.85 2.88
C GLY A 26 -25.91 14.34 3.68
N TRP A 27 -24.78 15.04 3.64
CA TRP A 27 -23.57 14.68 4.40
C TRP A 27 -23.53 15.38 5.76
N LYS A 28 -23.46 14.59 6.84
CA LYS A 28 -23.27 15.08 8.22
C LYS A 28 -21.79 15.06 8.57
N GLN A 29 -21.23 16.22 8.95
CA GLN A 29 -19.84 16.31 9.40
C GLN A 29 -19.69 15.73 10.82
N GLU A 30 -18.88 14.69 10.96
CA GLU A 30 -18.60 14.03 12.24
C GLU A 30 -17.26 14.47 12.85
N TYR A 31 -16.32 14.95 12.02
CA TYR A 31 -14.99 15.38 12.46
C TYR A 31 -14.46 16.54 11.60
N ASN A 32 -13.76 17.50 12.22
CA ASN A 32 -13.05 18.58 11.52
C ASN A 32 -11.91 19.15 12.38
N LYS A 33 -10.69 18.63 12.21
CA LYS A 33 -9.47 19.11 12.88
C LYS A 33 -8.24 18.77 12.03
N ASN A 34 -7.13 19.49 12.20
CA ASN A 34 -5.83 19.20 11.57
C ASN A 34 -5.94 18.99 10.05
N ASN A 35 -6.58 19.94 9.36
CA ASN A 35 -6.87 19.89 7.92
C ASN A 35 -7.64 18.66 7.44
N THR A 36 -8.20 17.86 8.36
CA THR A 36 -8.93 16.63 8.07
C THR A 36 -10.38 16.81 8.48
N CYS A 37 -11.28 16.53 7.55
CA CYS A 37 -12.72 16.56 7.75
C CYS A 37 -13.28 15.17 7.43
N VAL A 38 -14.20 14.67 8.26
CA VAL A 38 -14.90 13.40 8.05
C VAL A 38 -16.40 13.66 8.05
N TRP A 39 -17.10 13.08 7.09
CA TRP A 39 -18.55 13.14 6.97
C TRP A 39 -19.13 11.74 6.85
N THR A 40 -20.40 11.62 7.23
CA THR A 40 -21.20 10.41 7.04
C THR A 40 -22.51 10.73 6.33
N LYS A 41 -23.03 9.77 5.56
CA LYS A 41 -24.33 9.86 4.88
C LYS A 41 -25.06 8.52 4.99
N ASN A 42 -26.34 8.57 5.33
CA ASN A 42 -27.20 7.39 5.31
C ASN A 42 -27.44 6.95 3.85
N ASN A 43 -27.78 5.69 3.64
CA ASN A 43 -28.08 5.14 2.33
C ASN A 43 -29.16 4.08 2.43
N ASP A 44 -29.77 3.75 1.30
CA ASP A 44 -30.88 2.78 1.22
C ASP A 44 -30.40 1.33 1.07
N VAL A 45 -29.09 1.10 1.09
CA VAL A 45 -28.49 -0.22 0.79
C VAL A 45 -28.17 -1.00 2.07
N SER A 46 -27.72 -0.31 3.11
CA SER A 46 -27.39 -0.93 4.40
C SER A 46 -27.49 0.07 5.55
N ASP A 47 -27.61 -0.43 6.78
CA ASP A 47 -27.55 0.37 8.00
C ASP A 47 -26.15 1.01 8.22
N CYS A 48 -25.13 0.55 7.50
CA CYS A 48 -23.80 1.14 7.53
C CYS A 48 -23.78 2.44 6.72
N LYS A 49 -23.36 3.54 7.36
CA LYS A 49 -23.24 4.84 6.71
C LYS A 49 -22.10 4.85 5.68
N ILE A 50 -22.30 5.64 4.62
CA ILE A 50 -21.21 6.01 3.72
C ILE A 50 -20.29 6.97 4.47
N ILE A 51 -18.99 6.72 4.40
CA ILE A 51 -17.96 7.57 5.01
C ILE A 51 -17.27 8.36 3.90
N LYS A 52 -17.07 9.66 4.15
CA LYS A 52 -16.24 10.53 3.34
C LYS A 52 -15.19 11.20 4.19
N VAL A 53 -13.96 11.28 3.69
CA VAL A 53 -12.85 11.98 4.33
C VAL A 53 -12.22 12.93 3.31
N ARG A 54 -11.89 14.12 3.75
CA ARG A 54 -11.03 15.07 3.01
C ARG A 54 -9.90 15.49 3.92
N THR A 55 -8.67 15.40 3.45
CA THR A 55 -7.50 15.91 4.16
C THR A 55 -6.56 16.65 3.24
N LEU A 56 -5.91 17.70 3.73
CA LEU A 56 -4.87 18.45 3.02
C LEU A 56 -3.51 18.13 3.62
N PHE A 57 -2.62 17.56 2.82
CA PHE A 57 -1.21 17.38 3.17
C PHE A 57 -0.41 18.52 2.54
N THR A 58 0.32 19.28 3.36
CA THR A 58 1.07 20.49 2.96
C THR A 58 2.54 20.23 2.66
N ASP A 59 2.99 18.99 2.85
CA ASP A 59 4.39 18.56 2.74
C ASP A 59 4.51 17.14 2.16
N VAL A 60 3.56 16.77 1.29
CA VAL A 60 3.48 15.49 0.57
C VAL A 60 3.13 15.75 -0.89
N LYS A 61 3.97 15.25 -1.82
CA LYS A 61 3.67 15.27 -3.25
C LYS A 61 2.52 14.32 -3.58
N ALA A 62 1.66 14.70 -4.53
CA ALA A 62 0.54 13.87 -4.96
C ALA A 62 0.99 12.50 -5.48
N GLU A 63 2.12 12.47 -6.21
CA GLU A 63 2.70 11.26 -6.80
C GLU A 63 3.20 10.28 -5.72
N VAL A 64 3.77 10.80 -4.61
CA VAL A 64 4.20 9.97 -3.47
C VAL A 64 2.99 9.34 -2.78
N LEU A 65 1.92 10.11 -2.57
CA LEU A 65 0.69 9.58 -2.00
C LEU A 65 0.06 8.51 -2.90
N TYR A 66 0.06 8.75 -4.22
CA TYR A 66 -0.43 7.79 -5.20
C TYR A 66 0.34 6.47 -5.15
N ASP A 67 1.68 6.55 -5.13
CA ASP A 67 2.54 5.37 -4.98
C ASP A 67 2.29 4.61 -3.66
N VAL A 68 2.15 5.32 -2.53
CA VAL A 68 1.87 4.71 -1.21
C VAL A 68 0.57 3.92 -1.20
N LEU A 69 -0.47 4.42 -1.89
CA LEU A 69 -1.76 3.75 -1.97
C LEU A 69 -1.74 2.54 -2.92
N HIS A 70 -0.87 2.55 -3.92
CA HIS A 70 -0.72 1.46 -4.88
C HIS A 70 0.20 0.34 -4.42
N ASP A 71 1.31 0.64 -3.74
CA ASP A 71 2.39 -0.31 -3.46
C ASP A 71 1.97 -1.40 -2.45
N PRO A 72 1.68 -2.63 -2.90
CA PRO A 72 1.17 -3.69 -2.02
C PRO A 72 2.27 -4.22 -1.08
N HIS A 73 3.54 -4.07 -1.45
CA HIS A 73 4.67 -4.48 -0.60
C HIS A 73 4.84 -3.48 0.54
N TYR A 74 4.74 -2.19 0.22
CA TYR A 74 4.81 -1.16 1.25
C TYR A 74 3.59 -1.15 2.16
N ARG A 75 2.40 -1.49 1.63
CA ARG A 75 1.18 -1.53 2.44
C ARG A 75 1.30 -2.40 3.69
N LYS A 76 2.01 -3.52 3.59
CA LYS A 76 2.30 -4.43 4.72
C LYS A 76 3.09 -3.78 5.86
N THR A 77 3.78 -2.67 5.62
CA THR A 77 4.61 -2.01 6.64
C THR A 77 3.85 -0.94 7.42
N TRP A 78 2.79 -0.35 6.84
CA TRP A 78 2.09 0.79 7.46
C TRP A 78 0.60 0.53 7.74
N ASP A 79 -0.04 -0.38 7.00
CA ASP A 79 -1.42 -0.79 7.24
C ASP A 79 -1.46 -1.86 8.32
N MET A 80 -1.48 -1.40 9.57
CA MET A 80 -1.54 -2.27 10.75
C MET A 80 -2.80 -3.16 10.80
N SER A 81 -3.86 -2.78 10.06
CA SER A 81 -5.08 -3.59 9.98
C SER A 81 -4.97 -4.73 8.99
N MET A 82 -4.02 -4.70 8.06
CA MET A 82 -3.86 -5.71 7.01
C MET A 82 -3.35 -7.03 7.59
N LEU A 83 -4.14 -8.09 7.48
CA LEU A 83 -3.72 -9.45 7.78
C LEU A 83 -3.10 -10.12 6.57
N GLU A 84 -3.70 -9.89 5.40
CA GLU A 84 -3.31 -10.53 4.15
C GLU A 84 -3.79 -9.67 2.98
N GLY A 85 -3.04 -9.68 1.88
CA GLY A 85 -3.55 -9.16 0.62
C GLY A 85 -2.58 -9.37 -0.53
N TYR A 86 -3.17 -9.61 -1.69
CA TYR A 86 -2.47 -9.97 -2.91
C TYR A 86 -3.37 -9.72 -4.12
N GLU A 87 -2.75 -9.54 -5.27
CA GLU A 87 -3.42 -9.39 -6.55
C GLU A 87 -3.64 -10.79 -7.17
N ILE A 88 -4.81 -11.00 -7.76
CA ILE A 88 -5.25 -12.29 -8.33
C ILE A 88 -5.00 -12.32 -9.84
N CYS A 89 -5.54 -11.33 -10.55
CA CYS A 89 -5.45 -11.22 -12.00
C CYS A 89 -5.65 -9.78 -12.48
N ALA A 90 -5.31 -9.50 -13.73
CA ALA A 90 -5.50 -8.20 -14.35
C ALA A 90 -6.48 -8.27 -15.53
N LEU A 91 -7.44 -7.34 -15.55
CA LEU A 91 -8.29 -7.09 -16.72
C LEU A 91 -7.48 -6.35 -17.78
N ASN A 92 -6.80 -5.29 -17.38
CA ASN A 92 -5.96 -4.46 -18.23
C ASN A 92 -4.86 -3.77 -17.37
N PRO A 93 -3.96 -2.97 -17.95
CA PRO A 93 -2.94 -2.22 -17.23
C PRO A 93 -3.39 -1.40 -16.00
N ASN A 94 -4.66 -1.02 -15.95
CA ASN A 94 -5.23 -0.11 -14.96
C ASN A 94 -6.38 -0.72 -14.16
N ASN A 95 -6.62 -2.03 -14.31
CA ASN A 95 -7.75 -2.74 -13.71
C ASN A 95 -7.28 -4.13 -13.28
N ASP A 96 -7.32 -4.40 -11.97
CA ASP A 96 -7.00 -5.70 -11.39
C ASP A 96 -8.11 -6.22 -10.48
N ILE A 97 -8.04 -7.50 -10.16
CA ILE A 97 -8.81 -8.11 -9.08
C ILE A 97 -7.83 -8.52 -7.99
N GLY A 98 -8.12 -8.13 -6.76
CA GLY A 98 -7.29 -8.43 -5.60
C GLY A 98 -8.10 -8.94 -4.42
N TYR A 99 -7.36 -9.48 -3.46
CA TYR A 99 -7.85 -9.92 -2.17
C TYR A 99 -7.26 -9.05 -1.06
N TYR A 100 -8.09 -8.70 -0.07
CA TYR A 100 -7.67 -7.97 1.12
C TYR A 100 -8.39 -8.51 2.36
N ALA A 101 -7.62 -8.89 3.38
CA ALA A 101 -8.11 -9.31 4.67
C ALA A 101 -7.66 -8.33 5.76
N MET A 102 -8.59 -7.94 6.63
CA MET A 102 -8.32 -7.01 7.70
C MET A 102 -8.67 -7.57 9.07
N LYS A 103 -7.83 -7.20 10.05
CA LYS A 103 -8.07 -7.41 11.46
C LYS A 103 -9.14 -6.44 11.93
N CYS A 104 -10.16 -6.96 12.59
CA CYS A 104 -11.12 -6.16 13.33
C CYS A 104 -10.77 -6.19 14.83
N PRO A 105 -11.11 -5.14 15.59
CA PRO A 105 -10.90 -5.14 17.04
C PRO A 105 -11.68 -6.29 17.67
N SER A 106 -11.02 -7.09 18.50
CA SER A 106 -11.68 -8.14 19.27
C SER A 106 -12.80 -7.52 20.14
N PRO A 107 -14.00 -8.14 20.24
CA PRO A 107 -14.37 -9.48 19.78
C PRO A 107 -15.00 -9.56 18.37
N LEU A 108 -14.92 -8.49 17.56
CA LEU A 108 -15.43 -8.52 16.19
C LEU A 108 -14.62 -9.50 15.33
N LYS A 109 -15.31 -10.30 14.51
CA LYS A 109 -14.61 -11.19 13.56
C LYS A 109 -13.85 -10.39 12.50
N ASN A 110 -12.77 -10.97 12.00
CA ASN A 110 -12.02 -10.34 10.92
C ASN A 110 -12.85 -10.28 9.63
N ARG A 111 -12.57 -9.30 8.78
CA ARG A 111 -13.27 -9.11 7.50
C ARG A 111 -12.34 -9.39 6.33
N ASP A 112 -12.88 -9.92 5.26
CA ASP A 112 -12.18 -10.06 3.99
C ASP A 112 -13.00 -9.50 2.81
N PHE A 113 -12.29 -9.12 1.76
CA PHE A 113 -12.86 -8.53 0.55
C PHE A 113 -12.14 -9.10 -0.67
N VAL A 114 -12.92 -9.41 -1.70
CA VAL A 114 -12.43 -9.59 -3.07
C VAL A 114 -12.95 -8.40 -3.86
N THR A 115 -12.06 -7.63 -4.47
CA THR A 115 -12.42 -6.39 -5.15
C THR A 115 -11.77 -6.29 -6.51
N GLN A 116 -12.49 -5.71 -7.47
CA GLN A 116 -11.87 -5.17 -8.66
C GLN A 116 -11.41 -3.75 -8.32
N ARG A 117 -10.15 -3.43 -8.56
CA ARG A 117 -9.59 -2.09 -8.39
C ARG A 117 -9.23 -1.50 -9.75
N SER A 118 -9.59 -0.24 -9.94
CA SER A 118 -9.36 0.51 -11.18
C SER A 118 -8.73 1.85 -10.86
N TRP A 119 -7.81 2.33 -11.69
CA TRP A 119 -7.13 3.61 -11.45
C TRP A 119 -6.94 4.44 -12.72
N LEU A 120 -6.82 5.74 -12.54
CA LEU A 120 -6.65 6.72 -13.61
C LEU A 120 -5.75 7.86 -13.12
N ASP A 121 -4.77 8.22 -13.95
CA ASP A 121 -3.86 9.35 -13.73
C ASP A 121 -4.13 10.43 -14.78
N LEU A 122 -4.55 11.62 -14.35
CA LEU A 122 -4.78 12.80 -15.19
C LEU A 122 -3.69 13.87 -15.03
N GLY A 123 -2.60 13.56 -14.31
CA GLY A 123 -1.50 14.46 -13.97
C GLY A 123 -1.81 15.45 -12.85
N SER A 124 -2.99 16.08 -12.85
CA SER A 124 -3.46 16.97 -11.79
C SER A 124 -4.35 16.25 -10.76
N GLU A 125 -5.04 15.20 -11.19
CA GLU A 125 -5.90 14.37 -10.35
C GLU A 125 -5.55 12.89 -10.55
N PHE A 126 -5.48 12.14 -9.45
CA PHE A 126 -5.23 10.70 -9.45
C PHE A 126 -6.39 9.98 -8.78
N TYR A 127 -6.89 8.94 -9.44
CA TYR A 127 -8.04 8.17 -9.02
C TYR A 127 -7.65 6.73 -8.74
N ILE A 128 -8.17 6.17 -7.66
CA ILE A 128 -8.17 4.74 -7.37
C ILE A 128 -9.55 4.40 -6.84
N LEU A 129 -10.26 3.47 -7.46
CA LEU A 129 -11.57 3.03 -6.99
C LEU A 129 -11.68 1.52 -7.03
N ASN A 130 -12.52 0.98 -6.16
CA ASN A 130 -12.81 -0.43 -6.12
C ASN A 130 -14.26 -0.70 -5.75
N HIS A 131 -14.71 -1.89 -6.14
CA HIS A 131 -15.98 -2.48 -5.74
C HIS A 131 -15.81 -3.99 -5.61
N SER A 132 -16.68 -4.63 -4.85
CA SER A 132 -16.61 -6.06 -4.61
C SER A 132 -17.04 -6.88 -5.82
N VAL A 133 -16.25 -7.93 -6.09
CA VAL A 133 -16.49 -8.95 -7.12
C VAL A 133 -16.25 -10.32 -6.50
N ASN A 134 -16.63 -11.40 -7.18
CA ASN A 134 -16.36 -12.77 -6.70
C ASN A 134 -15.43 -13.51 -7.66
N HIS A 135 -14.44 -14.18 -7.10
CA HIS A 135 -13.45 -14.95 -7.85
C HIS A 135 -13.36 -16.37 -7.27
N ALA A 136 -13.39 -17.39 -8.14
CA ALA A 136 -13.46 -18.80 -7.75
C ALA A 136 -12.29 -19.27 -6.88
N SER A 137 -11.11 -18.66 -7.04
CA SER A 137 -9.92 -18.98 -6.23
C SER A 137 -10.00 -18.48 -4.78
N VAL A 138 -10.96 -17.60 -4.46
CA VAL A 138 -11.11 -17.00 -3.12
C VAL A 138 -12.57 -17.08 -2.64
N PRO A 139 -13.07 -18.30 -2.39
CA PRO A 139 -14.39 -18.48 -1.78
C PRO A 139 -14.42 -17.91 -0.35
N ALA A 140 -15.62 -17.79 0.23
CA ALA A 140 -15.76 -17.42 1.64
C ALA A 140 -15.03 -18.44 2.52
N ARG A 141 -14.28 -17.96 3.52
CA ARG A 141 -13.42 -18.80 4.36
C ARG A 141 -13.74 -18.67 5.84
N LYS A 142 -13.56 -19.76 6.59
CA LYS A 142 -13.79 -19.79 8.04
C LYS A 142 -12.91 -18.75 8.76
N GLY A 143 -13.49 -18.08 9.76
CA GLY A 143 -12.79 -17.07 10.57
C GLY A 143 -12.85 -15.64 10.01
N PHE A 144 -13.40 -15.47 8.81
CA PHE A 144 -13.63 -14.17 8.20
C PHE A 144 -15.11 -13.99 7.85
N ILE A 145 -15.58 -12.75 7.95
CA ILE A 145 -16.86 -12.31 7.38
C ILE A 145 -16.55 -11.61 6.05
N ARG A 146 -17.14 -12.11 4.95
CA ARG A 146 -17.01 -11.49 3.62
C ARG A 146 -17.76 -10.18 3.59
N GLY A 147 -17.02 -9.07 3.58
CA GLY A 147 -17.58 -7.75 3.40
C GLY A 147 -17.89 -7.46 1.93
N VAL A 148 -18.75 -6.48 1.71
CA VAL A 148 -19.14 -5.99 0.37
C VAL A 148 -18.79 -4.51 0.26
N SER A 149 -17.88 -4.17 -0.66
CA SER A 149 -17.61 -2.80 -1.05
C SER A 149 -18.51 -2.42 -2.23
N HIS A 150 -19.48 -1.54 -2.02
CA HIS A 150 -20.29 -0.99 -3.11
C HIS A 150 -19.48 0.00 -3.95
N VAL A 151 -18.73 0.85 -3.26
CA VAL A 151 -17.69 1.69 -3.85
C VAL A 151 -16.76 2.15 -2.73
N THR A 152 -15.46 1.95 -2.91
CA THR A 152 -14.44 2.61 -2.10
C THR A 152 -13.45 3.27 -3.05
N GLY A 153 -13.07 4.51 -2.78
CA GLY A 153 -12.17 5.22 -3.68
C GLY A 153 -11.36 6.32 -3.02
N PHE A 154 -10.22 6.59 -3.64
CA PHE A 154 -9.31 7.67 -3.35
C PHE A 154 -9.27 8.61 -4.57
N LEU A 155 -9.40 9.91 -4.30
CA LEU A 155 -9.18 10.98 -5.26
C LEU A 155 -8.13 11.93 -4.69
N ILE A 156 -6.95 11.91 -5.29
CA ILE A 156 -5.84 12.81 -4.95
C ILE A 156 -5.88 13.99 -5.91
N ARG A 157 -5.93 15.20 -5.37
CA ARG A 157 -5.84 16.44 -6.17
C ARG A 157 -4.53 17.14 -5.84
N LYS A 158 -3.69 17.32 -6.85
CA LYS A 158 -2.47 18.13 -6.74
C LYS A 158 -2.87 19.59 -6.56
N GLN A 159 -2.35 20.23 -5.51
CA GLN A 159 -2.52 21.67 -5.30
C GLN A 159 -1.25 22.38 -5.77
N ASP A 160 -0.11 21.96 -5.21
CA ASP A 160 1.22 22.50 -5.51
C ASP A 160 2.23 21.36 -5.64
N THR A 161 3.53 21.68 -5.80
CA THR A 161 4.60 20.68 -5.88
C THR A 161 4.66 19.74 -4.68
N PHE A 162 4.39 20.23 -3.47
CA PHE A 162 4.46 19.46 -2.21
C PHE A 162 3.14 19.48 -1.43
N THR A 163 2.06 19.94 -2.07
CA THR A 163 0.75 20.05 -1.45
C THR A 163 -0.25 19.22 -2.24
N CYS A 164 -0.96 18.31 -1.58
CA CYS A 164 -2.03 17.55 -2.19
C CYS A 164 -3.23 17.39 -1.25
N GLN A 165 -4.43 17.33 -1.84
CA GLN A 165 -5.66 16.99 -1.13
C GLN A 165 -5.98 15.53 -1.39
N LEU A 166 -6.17 14.75 -0.33
CA LEU A 166 -6.71 13.41 -0.38
C LEU A 166 -8.20 13.45 -0.07
N ASN A 167 -9.01 12.96 -0.99
CA ASN A 167 -10.41 12.62 -0.74
C ASN A 167 -10.54 11.10 -0.71
N TYR A 168 -11.26 10.59 0.27
CA TYR A 168 -11.57 9.17 0.41
C TYR A 168 -13.06 9.00 0.62
N VAL A 169 -13.66 8.05 -0.11
CA VAL A 169 -15.06 7.66 0.07
C VAL A 169 -15.12 6.16 0.25
N SER A 170 -15.95 5.70 1.19
CA SER A 170 -16.26 4.27 1.39
C SER A 170 -17.74 4.09 1.60
N HIS A 171 -18.38 3.41 0.67
CA HIS A 171 -19.68 2.79 0.82
C HIS A 171 -19.45 1.28 0.88
N SER A 172 -19.30 0.75 2.09
CA SER A 172 -19.01 -0.65 2.30
C SER A 172 -19.94 -1.19 3.38
N ASP A 173 -20.49 -2.37 3.12
CA ASP A 173 -21.21 -3.18 4.09
C ASP A 173 -20.24 -4.25 4.61
N PRO A 174 -19.69 -4.10 5.83
CA PRO A 174 -18.79 -5.07 6.42
C PRO A 174 -19.46 -6.42 6.73
N LYS A 175 -20.79 -6.51 6.52
CA LYS A 175 -21.66 -7.64 6.86
C LYS A 175 -21.60 -8.03 8.34
N GLY A 176 -22.62 -8.76 8.76
CA GLY A 176 -22.92 -8.95 10.18
C GLY A 176 -23.65 -7.73 10.76
N LYS A 177 -24.35 -7.91 11.87
CA LYS A 177 -25.02 -6.80 12.55
C LYS A 177 -24.02 -6.13 13.48
N LEU A 178 -23.43 -5.01 13.05
CA LEU A 178 -22.49 -4.26 13.87
C LEU A 178 -23.21 -3.38 14.90
N PRO A 179 -22.62 -3.18 16.09
CA PRO A 179 -23.21 -2.28 17.08
C PRO A 179 -23.06 -0.81 16.65
N VAL A 180 -24.04 0.02 17.01
CA VAL A 180 -24.12 1.44 16.62
C VAL A 180 -22.88 2.23 17.06
N TRP A 181 -22.35 1.94 18.24
CA TRP A 181 -21.14 2.60 18.75
C TRP A 181 -19.92 2.31 17.87
N ALA A 182 -19.81 1.14 17.24
CA ALA A 182 -18.68 0.77 16.38
C ALA A 182 -18.65 1.64 15.12
N VAL A 183 -19.83 1.88 14.52
CA VAL A 183 -19.98 2.78 13.37
C VAL A 183 -19.59 4.22 13.75
N ASN A 184 -19.95 4.67 14.96
CA ASN A 184 -19.60 6.01 15.45
C ASN A 184 -18.09 6.16 15.75
N LYS A 185 -17.45 5.17 16.40
CA LYS A 185 -15.99 5.20 16.65
C LYS A 185 -15.17 5.08 15.35
N ALA A 186 -15.64 4.32 14.36
CA ALA A 186 -14.97 4.19 13.07
C ALA A 186 -14.80 5.56 12.39
N THR A 187 -15.80 6.43 12.51
CA THR A 187 -15.81 7.74 11.83
C THR A 187 -15.08 8.82 12.62
N GLN A 188 -15.18 8.83 13.95
CA GLN A 188 -14.59 9.88 14.79
C GLN A 188 -13.13 9.60 15.22
N ILE A 189 -12.75 8.33 15.35
CA ILE A 189 -11.43 7.93 15.88
C ILE A 189 -10.60 7.22 14.83
N LEU A 190 -11.16 6.22 14.16
CA LEU A 190 -10.39 5.36 13.25
C LEU A 190 -10.01 6.10 11.97
N ALA A 191 -10.94 6.84 11.35
CA ALA A 191 -10.66 7.58 10.11
C ALA A 191 -9.48 8.58 10.26
N PRO A 192 -9.45 9.49 11.25
CA PRO A 192 -8.30 10.38 11.46
C PRO A 192 -6.98 9.63 11.73
N LYS A 193 -7.04 8.51 12.47
CA LYS A 193 -5.86 7.67 12.73
C LYS A 193 -5.32 7.04 11.44
N VAL A 194 -6.18 6.53 10.58
CA VAL A 194 -5.80 5.96 9.28
C VAL A 194 -5.17 7.04 8.39
N ILE A 195 -5.76 8.24 8.33
CA ILE A 195 -5.17 9.38 7.61
C ILE A 195 -3.77 9.72 8.12
N ASN A 196 -3.57 9.76 9.44
CA ASN A 196 -2.25 10.00 10.03
C ASN A 196 -1.24 8.87 9.71
N ARG A 197 -1.68 7.62 9.61
CA ARG A 197 -0.83 6.50 9.17
C ARG A 197 -0.43 6.65 7.70
N ILE A 198 -1.37 6.99 6.82
CA ILE A 198 -1.10 7.28 5.40
C ILE A 198 -0.11 8.44 5.28
N TYR A 199 -0.31 9.51 6.03
CA TYR A 199 0.62 10.65 6.06
C TYR A 199 2.04 10.20 6.43
N LYS A 200 2.20 9.46 7.53
CA LYS A 200 3.50 8.92 7.95
C LYS A 200 4.09 7.95 6.94
N ALA A 201 3.26 7.14 6.27
CA ALA A 201 3.70 6.27 5.19
C ALA A 201 4.28 7.10 4.03
N CYS A 202 3.62 8.20 3.64
CA CYS A 202 4.15 9.12 2.63
C CYS A 202 5.50 9.71 3.02
N LYS A 203 5.68 10.11 4.29
CA LYS A 203 6.97 10.66 4.75
C LYS A 203 8.12 9.65 4.71
N ASN A 204 7.83 8.35 4.79
CA ASN A 204 8.83 7.29 4.83
C ASN A 204 8.96 6.52 3.51
N TYR A 205 8.09 6.78 2.53
CA TYR A 205 7.98 5.96 1.33
C TYR A 205 9.24 6.00 0.46
N GLU A 206 9.75 7.19 0.13
CA GLU A 206 10.92 7.31 -0.77
C GLU A 206 12.15 6.60 -0.19
N ALA A 207 12.40 6.75 1.12
CA ALA A 207 13.47 6.07 1.81
C ALA A 207 13.29 4.55 1.74
N TRP A 208 12.11 4.04 2.08
CA TRP A 208 11.81 2.61 2.00
C TRP A 208 11.94 2.09 0.56
N LYS A 209 11.36 2.79 -0.42
CA LYS A 209 11.31 2.38 -1.82
C LYS A 209 12.69 2.31 -2.45
N SER A 210 13.61 3.20 -2.06
CA SER A 210 15.01 3.18 -2.49
C SER A 210 15.72 1.85 -2.18
N MET A 211 15.31 1.18 -1.10
CA MET A 211 15.86 -0.09 -0.64
C MET A 211 15.05 -1.31 -1.09
N ASN A 212 13.86 -1.12 -1.67
CA ASN A 212 12.90 -2.18 -1.96
C ASN A 212 12.43 -2.13 -3.42
N ASN A 213 13.30 -2.59 -4.33
CA ASN A 213 13.04 -2.61 -5.77
C ASN A 213 12.56 -1.24 -6.30
N PRO A 214 13.43 -0.19 -6.28
CA PRO A 214 13.03 1.20 -6.51
C PRO A 214 12.36 1.46 -7.87
N ARG A 215 12.70 0.66 -8.88
CA ARG A 215 12.15 0.77 -10.24
C ARG A 215 10.83 0.04 -10.45
N MET A 216 10.44 -0.85 -9.53
CA MET A 216 9.22 -1.66 -9.65
C MET A 216 8.01 -0.85 -9.19
N LYS A 217 7.28 -0.30 -10.16
CA LYS A 217 6.02 0.45 -10.00
C LYS A 217 5.06 0.08 -11.14
N PRO A 218 4.51 -1.16 -11.15
CA PRO A 218 3.66 -1.64 -12.25
C PRO A 218 2.38 -0.82 -12.46
N TRP A 219 1.94 -0.06 -11.45
CA TRP A 219 0.83 0.90 -11.57
C TRP A 219 1.17 2.13 -12.42
N LEU A 220 2.46 2.47 -12.58
CA LEU A 220 2.94 3.54 -13.49
C LEU A 220 3.52 2.97 -14.80
N TYR A 221 4.09 1.77 -14.73
CA TYR A 221 4.83 1.12 -15.81
C TYR A 221 4.22 -0.27 -16.09
N PRO A 222 3.13 -0.35 -16.87
CA PRO A 222 2.37 -1.58 -17.07
C PRO A 222 3.16 -2.75 -17.65
N GLU A 223 4.25 -2.49 -18.36
CA GLU A 223 5.16 -3.51 -18.88
C GLU A 223 5.83 -4.35 -17.76
N GLN A 224 5.82 -3.85 -16.53
CA GLN A 224 6.31 -4.55 -15.34
C GLN A 224 5.25 -5.51 -14.74
N MET A 225 4.01 -5.47 -15.21
CA MET A 225 2.92 -6.29 -14.69
C MET A 225 3.11 -7.75 -15.06
N SER A 226 3.17 -8.62 -14.04
CA SER A 226 3.30 -10.08 -14.21
C SER A 226 2.03 -10.85 -13.83
N LEU A 227 0.91 -10.15 -13.60
CA LEU A 227 -0.35 -10.78 -13.21
C LEU A 227 -0.93 -11.59 -14.38
N PRO A 228 -1.56 -12.75 -14.10
CA PRO A 228 -2.29 -13.47 -15.12
C PRO A 228 -3.45 -12.62 -15.63
N ARG A 229 -3.80 -12.78 -16.90
CA ARG A 229 -4.99 -12.15 -17.47
C ARG A 229 -6.24 -12.74 -16.85
N LEU A 230 -7.26 -11.90 -16.68
CA LEU A 230 -8.56 -12.33 -16.20
C LEU A 230 -9.15 -13.44 -17.09
N ASP A 231 -9.53 -14.55 -16.46
CA ASP A 231 -10.40 -15.57 -17.03
C ASP A 231 -11.83 -15.36 -16.51
N MET A 232 -12.75 -14.97 -17.40
CA MET A 232 -14.15 -14.69 -17.04
C MET A 232 -14.87 -15.92 -16.47
N THR A 233 -14.41 -17.15 -16.75
CA THR A 233 -15.02 -18.37 -16.18
C THR A 233 -14.77 -18.52 -14.68
N GLN A 234 -13.78 -17.79 -14.15
CA GLN A 234 -13.45 -17.77 -12.72
C GLN A 234 -14.32 -16.77 -11.94
N ILE A 235 -15.07 -15.90 -12.62
CA ILE A 235 -15.94 -14.93 -11.95
C ILE A 235 -17.22 -15.61 -11.50
N LYS A 236 -17.58 -15.40 -10.24
CA LYS A 236 -18.79 -15.98 -9.64
C LYS A 236 -19.91 -14.94 -9.51
N PRO A 237 -21.18 -15.35 -9.54
CA PRO A 237 -22.31 -14.44 -9.35
C PRO A 237 -22.28 -13.74 -7.99
N ALA A 238 -22.90 -12.56 -7.93
CA ALA A 238 -23.07 -11.82 -6.68
C ALA A 238 -23.85 -12.61 -5.60
N SER A 239 -24.79 -13.46 -5.98
CA SER A 239 -25.53 -14.28 -5.00
C SER A 239 -24.64 -15.16 -4.12
N GLU A 240 -23.40 -15.43 -4.53
CA GLU A 240 -22.41 -16.17 -3.73
C GLU A 240 -21.71 -15.30 -2.65
N PHE A 241 -22.05 -14.02 -2.48
CA PHE A 241 -21.55 -13.16 -1.39
C PHE A 241 -21.90 -13.69 0.00
N THR A 242 -22.97 -14.47 0.14
CA THR A 242 -23.48 -14.93 1.43
C THR A 242 -22.79 -16.21 1.86
N SER A 243 -21.82 -16.11 2.77
CA SER A 243 -21.72 -17.12 3.81
C SER A 243 -23.09 -17.16 4.49
N THR A 244 -23.74 -18.32 4.50
CA THR A 244 -25.12 -18.56 4.97
C THR A 244 -25.37 -18.19 6.44
N GLU A 245 -24.33 -17.79 7.18
CA GLU A 245 -24.39 -17.40 8.58
C GLU A 245 -24.16 -15.89 8.72
N SER A 246 -25.24 -15.11 8.77
CA SER A 246 -25.17 -13.73 9.26
C SER A 246 -24.90 -13.76 10.76
N ILE A 247 -23.69 -13.39 11.17
CA ILE A 247 -23.33 -13.36 12.58
C ILE A 247 -23.86 -12.05 13.16
N ASP A 248 -24.65 -12.17 14.23
CA ASP A 248 -25.15 -11.03 14.99
C ASP A 248 -24.09 -10.61 16.01
N GLU A 249 -23.45 -9.47 15.75
CA GLU A 249 -22.43 -8.85 16.61
C GLU A 249 -23.00 -7.63 17.36
N SER A 250 -24.31 -7.39 17.27
CA SER A 250 -24.93 -6.14 17.75
C SER A 250 -24.98 -6.04 19.27
N SER A 251 -24.89 -7.16 19.97
CA SER A 251 -24.86 -7.24 21.43
C SER A 251 -23.49 -6.93 22.05
N ILE A 252 -22.43 -6.80 21.25
CA ILE A 252 -21.08 -6.51 21.74
C ILE A 252 -21.04 -5.07 22.29
N GLN A 253 -20.71 -4.94 23.57
CA GLN A 253 -20.60 -3.64 24.24
C GLN A 253 -19.23 -2.98 23.96
N GLU A 254 -19.18 -1.66 24.13
CA GLU A 254 -18.00 -0.86 23.80
C GLU A 254 -16.80 -1.18 24.71
N ASP A 255 -17.04 -1.49 25.97
CA ASP A 255 -16.05 -1.84 26.99
C ASP A 255 -15.43 -3.22 26.78
N GLU A 256 -16.06 -4.07 25.95
CA GLU A 256 -15.51 -5.37 25.55
C GLU A 256 -14.45 -5.24 24.44
N ILE A 257 -14.31 -4.06 23.81
CA ILE A 257 -13.29 -3.85 22.78
C ILE A 257 -11.91 -3.71 23.39
N ASN A 258 -10.96 -4.44 22.81
CA ASN A 258 -9.55 -4.18 23.06
C ASN A 258 -9.10 -2.86 22.40
N GLU A 259 -8.94 -1.81 23.20
CA GLU A 259 -8.49 -0.49 22.72
C GLU A 259 -7.08 -0.52 22.11
N ASP A 260 -6.24 -1.50 22.47
CA ASP A 260 -4.91 -1.65 21.89
C ASP A 260 -4.94 -2.10 20.42
N ASP A 261 -5.98 -2.84 20.03
CA ASP A 261 -6.21 -3.17 18.62
C ASP A 261 -6.60 -1.93 17.79
N MET A 262 -7.19 -0.93 18.44
CA MET A 262 -7.49 0.38 17.85
C MET A 262 -6.32 1.36 17.94
N SER A 263 -5.31 1.07 18.76
CA SER A 263 -4.16 1.94 19.03
C SER A 263 -2.88 1.54 18.30
N GLN A 264 -2.80 0.27 17.83
CA GLN A 264 -1.60 -0.40 17.29
C GLN A 264 -0.50 0.58 16.89
N ARG A 265 0.49 0.67 17.79
CA ARG A 265 1.66 1.54 17.70
C ARG A 265 2.43 1.17 16.44
N LEU A 266 2.88 2.18 15.71
CA LEU A 266 3.85 1.98 14.63
C LEU A 266 5.05 1.28 15.25
N LEU A 267 5.30 0.04 14.83
CA LEU A 267 6.63 -0.54 15.07
C LEU A 267 7.62 0.38 14.36
N PRO A 268 8.72 0.79 15.01
CA PRO A 268 9.74 1.55 14.33
C PRO A 268 10.15 0.77 13.08
N ILE A 269 10.09 1.43 11.91
CA ILE A 269 10.74 0.91 10.73
C ILE A 269 12.20 0.71 11.15
N PRO A 270 12.76 -0.51 11.05
CA PRO A 270 14.16 -0.71 11.36
C PRO A 270 14.95 0.20 10.43
N THR A 271 15.48 1.29 10.96
CA THR A 271 16.59 2.00 10.33
C THR A 271 17.77 1.07 10.49
N ASP A 272 17.94 0.14 9.54
CA ASP A 272 19.04 -0.83 9.54
C ASP A 272 20.36 -0.04 9.42
N THR A 273 20.88 0.29 10.60
CA THR A 273 22.26 0.65 10.80
C THR A 273 22.92 -0.62 11.29
N SER A 274 23.30 -1.46 10.35
CA SER A 274 24.26 -2.56 10.49
C SER A 274 24.14 -3.39 11.78
N GLN A 275 23.43 -4.51 11.72
CA GLN A 275 23.83 -5.69 12.48
C GLN A 275 23.42 -6.97 11.73
N ARG A 276 24.25 -7.35 10.75
CA ARG A 276 24.26 -8.72 10.23
C ARG A 276 24.73 -9.65 11.35
N PHE A 277 23.81 -10.37 11.99
CA PHE A 277 24.14 -11.65 12.60
C PHE A 277 24.40 -12.65 11.47
N LEU A 278 25.67 -12.75 11.06
CA LEU A 278 26.12 -13.92 10.32
C LEU A 278 26.24 -15.05 11.35
N LEU A 279 25.40 -16.09 11.19
CA LEU A 279 25.64 -17.40 11.78
C LEU A 279 27.01 -17.89 11.28
N THR A 280 28.02 -17.83 12.13
CA THR A 280 29.30 -18.50 11.91
C THR A 280 29.18 -19.94 12.41
N PRO A 281 29.58 -20.95 11.61
CA PRO A 281 29.79 -22.29 12.14
C PRO A 281 30.99 -22.25 13.09
N ALA A 282 30.78 -22.74 14.31
CA ALA A 282 31.82 -22.96 15.29
C ALA A 282 32.81 -24.00 14.78
N CYS A 283 34.05 -23.60 14.48
CA CYS A 283 35.28 -24.36 14.76
C CYS A 283 36.49 -23.58 14.20
N MET A 284 37.39 -23.12 15.07
CA MET A 284 38.81 -23.50 15.07
C MET A 284 39.67 -22.51 15.88
N SER A 285 40.58 -23.13 16.63
CA SER A 285 41.57 -22.62 17.58
C SER A 285 42.14 -21.22 17.32
N GLU A 286 42.19 -20.43 18.38
CA GLU A 286 43.01 -19.22 18.46
C GLU A 286 44.51 -19.58 18.46
N ARG A 287 45.27 -18.97 17.55
CA ARG A 287 46.69 -18.66 17.79
C ARG A 287 46.89 -17.16 17.61
N LEU A 288 47.17 -16.48 18.72
CA LEU A 288 47.60 -15.09 18.75
C LEU A 288 48.99 -14.98 18.11
N LEU A 289 49.06 -14.35 16.93
CA LEU A 289 50.30 -13.78 16.42
C LEU A 289 50.16 -12.26 16.46
N ARG A 290 50.92 -11.64 17.37
CA ARG A 290 51.09 -10.18 17.47
C ARG A 290 51.98 -9.70 16.34
N THR A 291 51.53 -8.73 15.55
CA THR A 291 52.42 -7.82 14.79
C THR A 291 51.89 -6.39 14.83
N PRO A 292 52.77 -5.38 14.86
CA PRO A 292 52.41 -3.99 15.19
C PRO A 292 51.96 -3.17 13.98
N MET A 293 51.07 -2.21 14.26
CA MET A 293 50.77 -0.94 13.57
C MET A 293 50.76 -0.87 12.02
N CYS A 294 49.60 -0.45 11.49
CA CYS A 294 49.38 0.62 10.48
C CYS A 294 48.48 0.21 9.27
N MET A 295 47.38 0.96 9.13
CA MET A 295 46.55 1.28 7.95
C MET A 295 45.71 0.20 7.21
N SER A 296 44.40 0.51 7.16
CA SER A 296 43.39 0.20 6.12
C SER A 296 43.28 -1.24 5.57
N GLN A 297 42.20 -1.94 5.92
CA GLN A 297 41.80 -3.19 5.26
C GLN A 297 40.57 -3.01 4.37
N ILE A 298 40.78 -3.10 3.05
CA ILE A 298 39.75 -3.34 2.05
C ILE A 298 39.43 -4.85 2.08
N ARG A 299 38.16 -5.22 2.28
CA ARG A 299 37.69 -6.62 2.15
C ARG A 299 37.27 -6.88 0.71
N LEU A 300 37.93 -7.82 0.04
CA LEU A 300 37.43 -8.43 -1.20
C LEU A 300 37.06 -9.90 -0.91
N PRO A 301 35.87 -10.37 -1.32
CA PRO A 301 35.52 -11.78 -1.22
C PRO A 301 36.21 -12.55 -2.35
N ILE A 302 37.04 -13.54 -1.99
CA ILE A 302 37.55 -14.54 -2.93
C ILE A 302 36.69 -15.79 -2.73
N SER A 303 35.95 -16.18 -3.77
CA SER A 303 35.37 -17.51 -3.88
C SER A 303 36.37 -18.45 -4.55
N THR A 304 36.34 -19.71 -4.13
CA THR A 304 36.98 -20.90 -4.72
C THR A 304 38.40 -21.24 -4.29
N CYS A 305 38.49 -22.49 -3.83
CA CYS A 305 39.69 -23.24 -3.51
C CYS A 305 40.33 -23.79 -4.80
N THR A 306 41.62 -24.12 -4.73
CA THR A 306 42.44 -24.89 -5.70
C THR A 306 42.81 -24.24 -7.05
N SER A 307 43.98 -23.59 -7.12
CA SER A 307 45.27 -24.22 -7.49
C SER A 307 46.39 -23.17 -7.52
N GLN A 308 47.58 -23.55 -7.09
CA GLN A 308 48.74 -22.65 -6.99
C GLN A 308 49.32 -22.34 -8.37
N ARG A 309 49.56 -21.05 -8.64
CA ARG A 309 50.56 -20.61 -9.62
C ARG A 309 51.15 -19.27 -9.20
N PHE A 310 52.45 -19.25 -8.92
CA PHE A 310 53.20 -18.02 -8.65
C PHE A 310 53.42 -17.26 -9.95
N LEU A 311 53.09 -15.98 -9.98
CA LEU A 311 53.57 -15.03 -11.00
C LEU A 311 53.94 -13.69 -10.33
N PRO A 312 55.01 -13.03 -10.79
CA PRO A 312 55.66 -11.93 -10.08
C PRO A 312 54.91 -10.61 -10.23
N THR A 313 54.93 -9.78 -9.19
CA THR A 313 54.43 -8.40 -9.20
C THR A 313 55.51 -7.45 -9.72
N PRO A 314 55.18 -6.55 -10.68
CA PRO A 314 55.95 -5.33 -10.86
C PRO A 314 55.47 -4.26 -9.90
N THR A 315 56.45 -3.55 -9.37
CA THR A 315 56.44 -2.51 -8.36
C THR A 315 55.60 -1.28 -8.72
N CYS A 316 55.04 -0.70 -7.66
CA CYS A 316 54.40 0.61 -7.62
C CYS A 316 55.35 1.74 -8.05
N THR A 317 54.85 2.68 -8.85
CA THR A 317 55.42 4.04 -8.93
C THR A 317 54.30 5.06 -8.98
N SER A 318 54.32 5.97 -8.01
CA SER A 318 53.46 7.15 -7.89
C SER A 318 53.86 8.23 -8.90
N GLN A 319 52.91 9.08 -9.33
CA GLN A 319 52.88 10.53 -9.07
C GLN A 319 51.99 11.32 -10.06
N ARG A 320 51.14 12.16 -9.46
CA ARG A 320 50.80 13.56 -9.80
C ARG A 320 50.25 13.95 -11.19
N LEU A 321 49.03 14.51 -11.12
CA LEU A 321 48.57 15.80 -11.68
C LEU A 321 48.99 16.17 -13.12
N PHE A 322 48.01 16.31 -14.01
CA PHE A 322 47.84 17.54 -14.81
C PHE A 322 46.38 17.75 -15.23
N GLN A 323 46.01 19.03 -15.27
CA GLN A 323 44.74 19.65 -15.61
C GLN A 323 44.37 19.59 -17.11
N LEU A 324 43.06 19.80 -17.36
CA LEU A 324 42.44 20.50 -18.50
C LEU A 324 42.49 19.87 -19.91
N GLN A 325 41.32 19.48 -20.46
CA GLN A 325 40.52 20.33 -21.37
C GLN A 325 39.24 19.62 -21.87
N LEU A 326 38.14 20.39 -21.90
CA LEU A 326 36.91 20.11 -22.65
C LEU A 326 37.18 20.09 -24.16
N VAL A 327 36.57 19.13 -24.88
CA VAL A 327 36.31 19.25 -26.31
C VAL A 327 34.87 18.84 -26.61
N ARG A 328 34.11 19.80 -27.14
CA ARG A 328 32.81 19.63 -27.83
C ARG A 328 33.01 18.77 -29.08
N VAL A 329 32.09 17.85 -29.36
CA VAL A 329 31.87 17.34 -30.71
C VAL A 329 30.52 17.83 -31.21
N LYS A 330 30.57 18.63 -32.27
CA LYS A 330 29.45 19.10 -33.09
C LYS A 330 29.12 18.07 -34.19
N ASP A 331 27.84 18.00 -34.50
CA ASP A 331 27.20 17.87 -35.82
C ASP A 331 27.78 16.88 -36.85
N PHE A 332 26.97 15.87 -37.19
CA PHE A 332 27.01 15.20 -38.49
C PHE A 332 25.67 15.41 -39.22
N SER A 333 25.76 16.11 -40.35
CA SER A 333 24.71 16.31 -41.33
C SER A 333 25.02 15.53 -42.61
N GLN A 334 23.99 14.87 -43.14
CA GLN A 334 23.74 14.51 -44.55
C GLN A 334 24.69 13.52 -45.25
N LEU A 335 24.12 12.37 -45.61
CA LEU A 335 24.07 11.83 -46.97
C LEU A 335 22.74 11.07 -47.16
#